data_AF-A0A0E0RSX4-F1
#
_entry.id   AF-A0A0E0RSX4-F1
#
_cell.length_a   1.000
_cell.length_b   1.000
_cell.length_c   1.000
_cell.angle_alpha   90.00
_cell.angle_beta   90.00
_cell.angle_gamma   90.00
#
_symmetry.space_group_name_H-M   'P 1'
#
loop_
_entity.id
_entity.type
_entity.pdbx_description
1 polymer ?
#
loop_
_entity_poly.entity_id
_entity_poly.type
_entity_poly.pdbx_seq_one_letter_code
_entity_poly.pdbx_strand_id
1 'polypeptide(L)'
;MLFQNMLFAATIGLAAAASQPTGQECGRKVAPCSKDAVCKPTLANCKDINKCPGTCYFKNEYQSCGGFRAKPPPPCKKNTHCVDDPRTPGDCGMACDKPGICAPKKPQSCGGFAGLSCPKGLYCYDDPKDECDPKKGGADCPGICL
;
A
#
# COMPACT_ATOMS: atom_id res chain seq x y z
N MET A 1 35.19 -32.21 30.42
CA MET A 1 34.95 -32.09 28.95
C MET A 1 33.62 -32.80 28.71
N LEU A 2 32.58 -32.27 28.08
CA LEU A 2 32.45 -31.26 27.04
C LEU A 2 31.18 -30.43 27.27
N PHE A 3 31.28 -29.10 27.11
CA PHE A 3 30.13 -28.24 26.82
C PHE A 3 29.72 -28.48 25.36
N GLN A 4 28.50 -28.96 25.10
CA GLN A 4 27.93 -28.95 23.75
C GLN A 4 27.19 -27.64 23.54
N ASN A 5 27.83 -26.73 22.78
CA ASN A 5 27.23 -25.53 22.24
C ASN A 5 26.11 -25.89 21.25
N MET A 6 24.84 -25.71 21.64
CA MET A 6 23.76 -25.60 20.67
C MET A 6 23.82 -24.21 20.01
N LEU A 7 24.34 -24.16 18.78
CA LEU A 7 24.13 -23.03 17.89
C LEU A 7 22.64 -22.98 17.51
N PHE A 8 21.88 -22.11 18.17
CA PHE A 8 20.60 -21.64 17.65
C PHE A 8 20.89 -20.69 16.48
N ALA A 9 20.79 -21.21 15.25
CA ALA A 9 20.71 -20.35 14.07
C ALA A 9 19.36 -19.61 14.12
N ALA A 10 19.35 -18.42 14.72
CA ALA A 10 18.23 -17.50 14.62
C ALA A 10 18.13 -17.05 13.16
N THR A 11 17.32 -17.73 12.36
CA THR A 11 16.88 -17.22 11.07
C THR A 11 16.02 -16.01 11.35
N ILE A 12 16.64 -14.83 11.30
CA ILE A 12 15.94 -13.55 11.24
C ILE A 12 15.14 -13.60 9.94
N GLY A 13 13.86 -13.97 10.04
CA GLY A 13 12.93 -13.85 8.95
C GLY A 13 12.86 -12.38 8.57
N LEU A 14 13.52 -12.02 7.46
CA LEU A 14 13.22 -10.76 6.79
C LEU A 14 11.74 -10.83 6.40
N ALA A 15 10.89 -10.13 7.15
CA ALA A 15 9.59 -9.76 6.66
C ALA A 15 9.85 -8.79 5.49
N ALA A 16 10.06 -9.34 4.30
CA ALA A 16 10.00 -8.57 3.07
C ALA A 16 8.63 -7.88 3.07
N ALA A 17 8.62 -6.56 2.98
CA ALA A 17 7.39 -5.84 2.68
C ALA A 17 6.91 -6.41 1.34
N ALA A 18 5.82 -7.18 1.37
CA ALA A 18 5.23 -7.69 0.15
C ALA A 18 4.38 -6.57 -0.43
N SER A 19 4.66 -6.17 -1.66
CA SER A 19 3.84 -5.20 -2.40
C SER A 19 2.36 -5.60 -2.32
N GLN A 20 1.49 -4.68 -1.89
CA GLN A 20 0.06 -4.96 -1.75
C GLN A 20 -0.65 -4.91 -3.10
N PRO A 21 -1.55 -5.86 -3.40
CA PRO A 21 -2.36 -5.81 -4.60
C PRO A 21 -3.37 -4.67 -4.50
N THR A 22 -3.60 -4.00 -5.62
CA THR A 22 -4.64 -2.96 -5.75
C THR A 22 -6.05 -3.54 -5.90
N GLY A 23 -6.15 -4.83 -6.24
CA GLY A 23 -7.39 -5.48 -6.65
C GLY A 23 -7.69 -5.36 -8.16
N GLN A 24 -6.97 -4.50 -8.89
CA GLN A 24 -7.12 -4.38 -10.35
C GLN A 24 -6.37 -5.51 -11.07
N GLU A 25 -7.04 -6.18 -12.01
CA GLU A 25 -6.42 -7.12 -12.94
C GLU A 25 -5.71 -6.38 -14.09
N CYS A 26 -4.67 -7.00 -14.64
CA CYS A 26 -3.90 -6.48 -15.76
C CYS A 26 -3.31 -7.61 -16.61
N GLY A 27 -2.51 -7.25 -17.62
CA GLY A 27 -1.98 -8.21 -18.58
C GLY A 27 -3.00 -8.56 -19.67
N ARG A 28 -2.71 -9.54 -20.53
CA ARG A 28 -3.57 -9.93 -21.68
C ARG A 28 -4.04 -8.77 -22.57
N LYS A 29 -3.27 -7.67 -22.66
CA LYS A 29 -3.67 -6.42 -23.34
C LYS A 29 -4.94 -5.76 -22.75
N VAL A 30 -5.29 -6.09 -21.51
CA VAL A 30 -6.28 -5.37 -20.70
C VAL A 30 -5.71 -4.00 -20.33
N ALA A 31 -6.58 -3.08 -19.91
CA ALA A 31 -6.23 -1.74 -19.48
C ALA A 31 -5.01 -1.73 -18.53
N PRO A 32 -4.09 -0.75 -18.70
CA PRO A 32 -2.92 -0.64 -17.84
C PRO A 32 -3.33 -0.35 -16.39
N CYS A 33 -2.44 -0.71 -15.46
CA CYS A 33 -2.58 -0.32 -14.07
C CYS A 33 -2.61 1.21 -13.92
N SER A 34 -3.22 1.67 -12.83
CA SER A 34 -3.10 3.06 -12.37
C SER A 34 -1.63 3.51 -12.27
N LYS A 35 -1.40 4.83 -12.38
CA LYS A 35 -0.06 5.44 -12.41
C LYS A 35 0.83 5.05 -11.22
N ASP A 36 0.22 4.72 -10.09
CA ASP A 36 0.81 4.34 -8.81
C ASP A 36 0.99 2.82 -8.66
N ALA A 37 0.67 2.04 -9.69
CA ALA A 37 0.73 0.59 -9.65
C ALA A 37 1.54 0.01 -10.82
N VAL A 38 2.02 -1.21 -10.61
CA VAL A 38 2.78 -2.01 -11.59
C VAL A 38 2.08 -3.34 -11.81
N CYS A 39 1.98 -3.75 -13.07
CA CYS A 39 1.41 -5.04 -13.44
C CYS A 39 2.45 -6.14 -13.19
N LYS A 40 2.13 -7.11 -12.33
CA LYS A 40 2.97 -8.30 -12.12
C LYS A 40 2.23 -9.55 -12.65
N PRO A 41 2.90 -10.44 -13.40
CA PRO A 41 2.27 -11.67 -13.87
C PRO A 41 1.82 -12.54 -12.69
N THR A 42 0.64 -13.13 -12.79
CA THR A 42 0.14 -14.08 -11.79
C THR A 42 0.85 -15.43 -11.90
N LEU A 43 1.34 -15.77 -13.10
CA LEU A 43 2.05 -17.01 -13.39
C LEU A 43 3.55 -16.77 -13.42
N ALA A 44 4.31 -17.50 -12.60
CA ALA A 44 5.77 -17.35 -12.47
C ALA A 44 6.54 -17.64 -13.78
N ASN A 45 6.01 -18.48 -14.66
CA ASN A 45 6.60 -18.81 -15.95
C ASN A 45 6.22 -17.82 -17.08
N CYS A 46 5.44 -16.80 -16.78
CA CYS A 46 5.05 -15.82 -17.77
C CYS A 46 6.20 -14.86 -18.09
N LYS A 47 6.69 -14.91 -19.34
CA LYS A 47 7.71 -14.00 -19.86
C LYS A 47 7.13 -12.76 -20.58
N ASP A 48 5.88 -12.83 -21.03
CA ASP A 48 5.21 -11.77 -21.77
C ASP A 48 3.85 -11.42 -21.13
N ILE A 49 3.83 -10.31 -20.39
CA ILE A 49 2.64 -9.85 -19.66
C ILE A 49 1.46 -9.54 -20.60
N ASN A 50 1.71 -9.27 -21.89
CA ASN A 50 0.63 -9.00 -22.85
C ASN A 50 -0.15 -10.26 -23.24
N LYS A 51 0.34 -11.46 -22.89
CA LYS A 51 -0.31 -12.75 -23.17
C LYS A 51 -0.82 -13.44 -21.91
N CYS A 52 -0.38 -12.99 -20.74
CA CYS A 52 -0.69 -13.62 -19.46
C CYS A 52 -1.59 -12.75 -18.60
N PRO A 53 -2.35 -13.35 -17.67
CA PRO A 53 -2.99 -12.60 -16.61
C PRO A 53 -1.93 -12.04 -15.65
N GLY A 54 -2.24 -10.88 -15.09
CA GLY A 54 -1.48 -10.24 -14.05
C GLY A 54 -2.38 -9.51 -13.07
N THR A 55 -1.79 -9.06 -11.98
CA THR A 55 -2.44 -8.25 -10.96
C THR A 55 -1.64 -6.96 -10.79
N CYS A 56 -2.34 -5.85 -10.63
CA CYS A 56 -1.73 -4.56 -10.33
C CYS A 56 -1.36 -4.50 -8.85
N TYR A 57 -0.10 -4.15 -8.58
CA TYR A 57 0.43 -3.95 -7.23
C TYR A 57 0.87 -2.50 -7.05
N PHE A 58 0.62 -1.91 -5.89
CA PHE A 58 1.11 -0.56 -5.60
C PHE A 58 2.63 -0.52 -5.70
N LYS A 59 3.16 0.57 -6.25
CA LYS A 59 4.60 0.83 -6.34
C LYS A 59 5.21 1.20 -4.99
N ASN A 60 4.42 1.80 -4.10
CA ASN A 60 4.84 2.18 -2.76
C ASN A 60 4.41 1.15 -1.73
N GLU A 61 5.27 0.92 -0.74
CA GLU A 61 5.07 -0.11 0.28
C GLU A 61 5.05 0.52 1.67
N TYR A 62 4.06 0.11 2.46
CA TYR A 62 3.87 0.55 3.83
C TYR A 62 3.77 -0.65 4.76
N GLN A 63 4.24 -0.49 6.00
CA GLN A 63 3.98 -1.49 7.03
C GLN A 63 2.47 -1.61 7.20
N SER A 64 1.97 -2.84 7.12
CA SER A 64 0.57 -3.11 7.37
C SER A 64 0.25 -3.03 8.86
N CYS A 65 -0.92 -2.51 9.21
CA CYS A 65 -1.41 -2.39 10.60
C CYS A 65 -2.91 -2.69 10.67
N GLY A 66 -3.44 -2.83 11.89
CA GLY A 66 -4.87 -3.08 12.11
C GLY A 66 -5.40 -4.36 11.46
N GLY A 67 -6.73 -4.43 11.36
CA GLY A 67 -7.49 -5.58 10.88
C GLY A 67 -7.49 -6.77 11.85
N PHE A 68 -8.48 -7.64 11.72
CA PHE A 68 -8.60 -8.85 12.54
C PHE A 68 -7.69 -9.96 11.98
N ARG A 69 -6.54 -10.17 12.61
CA ARG A 69 -5.54 -11.18 12.19
C ARG A 69 -5.23 -12.15 13.32
N ALA A 70 -4.95 -13.40 12.96
CA ALA A 70 -4.52 -14.42 13.92
C ALA A 70 -3.26 -14.01 14.70
N LYS A 71 -2.33 -13.30 14.04
CA LYS A 71 -1.18 -12.66 14.67
C LYS A 71 -1.29 -11.15 14.48
N PRO A 72 -1.41 -10.36 15.56
CA PRO A 72 -1.43 -8.91 15.48
C PRO A 72 -0.16 -8.37 14.79
N PRO A 73 -0.28 -7.36 13.92
CA PRO A 73 0.89 -6.71 13.34
C PRO A 73 1.68 -5.98 14.44
N PRO A 74 3.01 -5.85 14.29
CA PRO A 74 3.80 -5.04 15.22
C PRO A 74 3.33 -3.58 15.20
N PRO A 75 3.56 -2.80 16.27
CA PRO A 75 3.28 -1.37 16.29
C PRO A 75 3.92 -0.65 15.12
N CYS A 76 3.26 0.42 14.65
CA CYS A 76 3.82 1.27 13.60
C CYS A 76 5.17 1.86 14.03
N LYS A 77 6.12 1.95 13.08
CA LYS A 77 7.43 2.56 13.30
C LYS A 77 7.30 4.01 13.79
N LYS A 78 8.34 4.52 14.45
CA LYS A 78 8.41 5.92 14.89
C LYS A 78 8.06 6.88 13.75
N ASN A 79 7.30 7.93 14.06
CA ASN A 79 6.77 8.94 13.12
C ASN A 79 5.71 8.45 12.12
N THR A 80 5.20 7.22 12.27
CA THR A 80 4.04 6.73 11.53
C THR A 80 2.88 6.42 12.49
N HIS A 81 1.67 6.29 11.97
CA HIS A 81 0.47 5.91 12.70
C HIS A 81 -0.42 5.04 11.84
N CYS A 82 -1.23 4.19 12.47
CA CYS A 82 -2.13 3.30 11.75
C CYS A 82 -3.35 4.06 11.25
N VAL A 83 -3.63 3.93 9.96
CA VAL A 83 -4.79 4.53 9.27
C VAL A 83 -5.35 3.53 8.26
N ASP A 84 -6.59 3.74 7.84
CA ASP A 84 -7.14 3.07 6.66
C ASP A 84 -6.29 3.39 5.43
N ASP A 85 -6.19 2.46 4.49
CA ASP A 85 -5.35 2.63 3.30
C ASP A 85 -6.01 3.58 2.30
N PRO A 86 -5.54 4.84 2.15
CA PRO A 86 -6.19 5.84 1.28
C PRO A 86 -6.04 5.49 -0.20
N ARG A 87 -5.15 4.53 -0.51
CA ARG A 87 -4.90 4.04 -1.86
C ARG A 87 -6.00 3.10 -2.36
N THR A 88 -6.89 2.64 -1.48
CA THR A 88 -8.07 1.84 -1.83
C THR A 88 -9.37 2.57 -1.47
N PRO A 89 -9.70 3.68 -2.17
CA PRO A 89 -10.86 4.50 -1.83
C PRO A 89 -12.18 3.75 -2.05
N GLY A 90 -13.13 3.93 -1.14
CA GLY A 90 -14.46 3.30 -1.18
C GLY A 90 -14.54 1.91 -0.55
N ASP A 91 -13.43 1.39 -0.02
CA ASP A 91 -13.43 0.25 0.89
C ASP A 91 -13.88 0.69 2.30
N CYS A 92 -14.50 -0.20 3.07
CA CYS A 92 -14.84 0.08 4.47
C CYS A 92 -13.63 0.00 5.41
N GLY A 93 -12.46 -0.38 4.92
CA GLY A 93 -11.19 -0.31 5.63
C GLY A 93 -11.17 -1.19 6.87
N MET A 94 -10.50 -0.71 7.91
CA MET A 94 -10.40 -1.39 9.19
C MET A 94 -11.75 -1.57 9.89
N ALA A 95 -12.81 -0.84 9.49
CA ALA A 95 -14.16 -1.07 10.01
C ALA A 95 -14.76 -2.41 9.56
N CYS A 96 -14.31 -2.96 8.42
CA CYS A 96 -14.62 -4.32 7.97
C CYS A 96 -13.44 -5.28 8.14
N ASP A 97 -12.60 -5.03 9.15
CA ASP A 97 -11.41 -5.83 9.46
C ASP A 97 -10.33 -5.89 8.35
N LYS A 98 -10.43 -5.04 7.31
CA LYS A 98 -9.38 -4.94 6.30
C LYS A 98 -8.11 -4.32 6.91
N PRO A 99 -6.93 -4.84 6.59
CA PRO A 99 -5.66 -4.21 6.92
C PRO A 99 -5.56 -2.73 6.52
N GLY A 100 -5.12 -1.89 7.45
CA GLY A 100 -4.65 -0.54 7.18
C GLY A 100 -3.14 -0.47 6.92
N ILE A 101 -2.62 0.75 6.85
CA ILE A 101 -1.19 1.05 6.65
C ILE A 101 -0.65 1.98 7.73
N CYS A 102 0.64 1.84 8.04
CA CYS A 102 1.37 2.78 8.88
C CYS A 102 1.82 3.98 8.03
N ALA A 103 0.97 4.99 7.91
CA ALA A 103 1.25 6.22 7.17
C ALA A 103 2.04 7.23 8.01
N PRO A 104 2.86 8.11 7.40
CA PRO A 104 3.52 9.21 8.10
C PRO A 104 2.53 10.05 8.93
N LYS A 105 2.93 10.48 10.13
CA LYS A 105 2.09 11.37 10.96
C LYS A 105 1.90 12.76 10.36
N LYS A 106 2.83 13.18 9.50
CA LYS A 106 2.84 14.48 8.81
C LYS A 106 3.18 14.23 7.34
N PRO A 107 2.26 13.67 6.54
CA PRO A 107 2.48 13.50 5.11
C PRO A 107 2.50 14.87 4.43
N GLN A 108 3.19 14.98 3.29
CA GLN A 108 3.14 16.19 2.48
C GLN A 108 1.76 16.29 1.81
N SER A 109 1.17 17.48 1.82
CA SER A 109 -0.09 17.73 1.12
C SER A 109 0.10 17.81 -0.40
N CYS A 110 -0.91 17.39 -1.14
CA CYS A 110 -0.97 17.44 -2.61
C CYS A 110 -2.39 17.78 -3.08
N GLY A 111 -2.56 17.98 -4.37
CA GLY A 111 -3.86 18.36 -4.93
C GLY A 111 -4.31 19.73 -4.40
N GLY A 112 -5.58 19.83 -4.04
CA GLY A 112 -6.18 21.09 -3.61
C GLY A 112 -6.34 22.09 -4.75
N PHE A 113 -6.92 23.25 -4.42
CA PHE A 113 -7.00 24.41 -5.33
C PHE A 113 -5.63 24.84 -5.89
N ALA A 114 -4.57 24.65 -5.11
CA ALA A 114 -3.20 24.98 -5.52
C ALA A 114 -2.57 23.94 -6.47
N GLY A 115 -3.20 22.79 -6.69
CA GLY A 115 -2.69 21.74 -7.60
C GLY A 115 -1.32 21.18 -7.21
N LEU A 116 -1.06 21.05 -5.90
CA LEU A 116 0.26 20.66 -5.40
C LEU A 116 0.64 19.25 -5.84
N SER A 117 1.85 19.10 -6.39
CA SER A 117 2.38 17.82 -6.84
C SER A 117 3.19 17.11 -5.74
N CYS A 118 3.13 15.78 -5.75
CA CYS A 118 3.94 14.98 -4.85
C CYS A 118 5.41 14.89 -5.28
N PRO A 119 6.34 14.73 -4.33
CA PRO A 119 7.72 14.40 -4.62
C PRO A 119 7.85 13.13 -5.47
N LYS A 120 8.98 13.00 -6.16
CA LYS A 120 9.25 11.83 -7.00
C LYS A 120 9.12 10.53 -6.19
N GLY A 121 8.34 9.60 -6.73
CA GLY A 121 8.08 8.30 -6.11
C GLY A 121 6.85 8.27 -5.22
N LEU A 122 6.22 9.42 -4.93
CA LEU A 122 4.95 9.47 -4.20
C LEU A 122 3.80 9.84 -5.15
N TYR A 123 2.60 9.44 -4.76
CA TYR A 123 1.36 9.65 -5.47
C TYR A 123 0.36 10.35 -4.54
N CYS A 124 -0.49 11.17 -5.15
CA CYS A 124 -1.49 11.93 -4.41
C CYS A 124 -2.73 11.08 -4.20
N TYR A 125 -3.11 10.90 -2.93
CA TYR A 125 -4.33 10.22 -2.50
C TYR A 125 -5.15 11.17 -1.64
N ASP A 126 -6.46 10.97 -1.62
CA ASP A 126 -7.39 11.75 -0.81
C ASP A 126 -7.02 11.69 0.69
N ASP A 127 -7.12 12.80 1.43
CA ASP A 127 -6.83 12.78 2.86
C ASP A 127 -8.01 12.13 3.61
N PRO A 128 -7.85 10.92 4.20
CA PRO A 128 -8.95 10.23 4.88
C PRO A 128 -9.47 10.97 6.13
N LYS A 129 -8.84 12.07 6.54
CA LYS A 129 -9.23 12.88 7.68
C LYS A 129 -10.08 14.09 7.32
N ASP A 130 -10.21 14.42 6.04
CA ASP A 130 -11.04 15.54 5.62
C ASP A 130 -12.48 15.09 5.32
N GLU A 131 -13.38 16.06 5.18
CA GLU A 131 -14.76 15.84 4.77
C GLU A 131 -14.97 16.13 3.27
N CYS A 132 -13.88 16.34 2.52
CA CYS A 132 -13.90 16.74 1.12
C CYS A 132 -13.98 15.49 0.25
N ASP A 133 -15.15 15.22 -0.34
CA ASP A 133 -15.32 14.07 -1.24
C ASP A 133 -15.02 14.49 -2.70
N PRO A 134 -13.93 14.00 -3.33
CA PRO A 134 -13.58 14.34 -4.70
C PRO A 134 -14.66 13.92 -5.71
N LYS A 135 -15.49 12.92 -5.38
CA LYS A 135 -16.57 12.42 -6.24
C LYS A 135 -17.85 13.25 -6.15
N LYS A 136 -17.97 14.16 -5.17
CA LYS A 136 -19.17 15.00 -4.95
C LYS A 136 -18.95 16.49 -5.14
N GLY A 137 -17.79 16.92 -5.64
CA GLY A 137 -17.59 18.31 -6.04
C GLY A 137 -16.20 18.90 -5.88
N GLY A 138 -15.18 18.13 -5.47
CA GLY A 138 -13.85 18.68 -5.21
C GLY A 138 -12.77 18.17 -6.16
N ALA A 139 -12.62 18.80 -7.33
CA ALA A 139 -11.33 18.76 -8.03
C ALA A 139 -10.20 19.40 -7.17
N ASP A 140 -10.62 20.21 -6.19
CA ASP A 140 -9.79 20.95 -5.25
C ASP A 140 -9.69 20.31 -3.87
N CYS A 141 -9.99 19.01 -3.71
CA CYS A 141 -9.81 18.34 -2.41
C CYS A 141 -8.32 18.20 -2.07
N PRO A 142 -7.92 18.50 -0.83
CA PRO A 142 -6.55 18.29 -0.39
C PRO A 142 -6.27 16.80 -0.25
N GLY A 143 -5.12 16.38 -0.76
CA GLY A 143 -4.64 15.02 -0.63
C GLY A 143 -3.36 14.95 0.18
N ILE A 144 -2.91 13.71 0.40
CA ILE A 144 -1.64 13.36 1.02
C ILE A 144 -0.77 12.56 0.05
N CYS A 145 0.53 12.84 0.09
CA CYS A 145 1.52 12.11 -0.69
C CYS A 145 1.90 10.81 0.01
N LEU A 146 1.61 9.67 -0.64
CA LEU A 146 2.00 8.32 -0.20
C LEU A 146 2.66 7.53 -1.33
#